data_AF-Q6ZEQ6-F1
#
_entry.id   AF-Q6ZEQ6-F1
#
_cell.length_a   1.000
_cell.length_b   1.000
_cell.length_c   1.000
_cell.angle_alpha   90.00
_cell.angle_beta   90.00
_cell.angle_gamma   90.00
#
_symmetry.space_group_name_H-M   'P 1'
#
loop_
_entity.id
_entity.type
_entity.pdbx_description
1 polymer ?
#
loop_
_entity_poly.entity_id
_entity_poly.type
_entity_poly.pdbx_seq_one_letter_code
_entity_poly.pdbx_strand_id
1 'polypeptide(L)' 'MFKFIGIVLIGGLAGYALGVAAGIFIVNNFSTNVQDKPLELAMTSIFFFGPMGALIGLIIAVVYQLLRRYL' A
#
# COMPACT_ATOMS: atom_id res chain seq x y z
N MET A 1 14.49 -1.31 -19.79
CA MET A 1 13.17 -0.71 -19.52
C MET A 1 12.23 -1.67 -18.78
N PHE A 2 11.97 -2.87 -19.31
CA PHE A 2 11.08 -3.86 -18.67
C PHE A 2 11.46 -4.25 -17.24
N LYS A 3 12.77 -4.46 -16.95
CA LYS A 3 13.25 -4.75 -15.58
C LYS A 3 12.92 -3.63 -14.59
N PHE A 4 13.06 -2.38 -15.01
CA PHE A 4 12.74 -1.22 -14.17
C PHE A 4 11.25 -1.21 -13.83
N ILE A 5 10.40 -1.31 -14.85
CA ILE A 5 8.94 -1.33 -14.72
C ILE A 5 8.51 -2.50 -13.81
N GLY A 6 9.05 -3.70 -14.03
CA GLY A 6 8.72 -4.87 -13.22
C GLY A 6 9.02 -4.70 -11.74
N ILE A 7 10.22 -4.18 -11.40
CA ILE A 7 10.59 -3.93 -9.99
C ILE A 7 9.69 -2.86 -9.35
N VAL A 8 9.38 -1.79 -10.09
CA VAL A 8 8.50 -0.71 -9.61
C VAL A 8 7.09 -1.25 -9.34
N LEU A 9 6.53 -2.04 -10.26
CA LEU A 9 5.22 -2.67 -10.09
C LEU A 9 5.18 -3.62 -8.89
N ILE A 10 6.23 -4.42 -8.68
CA ILE A 10 6.34 -5.28 -7.49
C ILE A 10 6.38 -4.42 -6.22
N GLY A 11 7.11 -3.30 -6.23
CA GLY A 11 7.13 -2.34 -5.13
C GLY A 11 5.75 -1.76 -4.82
N GLY A 12 4.98 -1.41 -5.86
CA GLY A 12 3.59 -0.98 -5.72
C GLY A 12 2.68 -2.07 -5.15
N LEU A 13 2.77 -3.30 -5.64
CA LEU A 13 1.99 -4.43 -5.13
C LEU A 13 2.33 -4.75 -3.67
N ALA A 14 3.61 -4.73 -3.31
CA ALA A 14 4.05 -4.90 -1.93
C ALA A 14 3.52 -3.78 -1.03
N GLY A 15 3.63 -2.53 -1.50
CA GLY A 15 3.07 -1.37 -0.82
C GLY A 15 1.55 -1.48 -0.62
N TYR A 16 0.82 -1.95 -1.63
CA TYR A 16 -0.63 -2.19 -1.52
C TYR A 16 -0.95 -3.19 -0.42
N ALA A 17 -0.27 -4.35 -0.41
CA ALA A 17 -0.48 -5.38 0.59
C ALA A 17 -0.19 -4.88 2.02
N LEU A 18 0.90 -4.12 2.19
CA LEU A 18 1.23 -3.49 3.47
C LEU A 18 0.21 -2.42 3.88
N GLY A 19 -0.27 -1.64 2.91
CA GLY A 19 -1.33 -0.66 3.12
C GLY A 19 -2.63 -1.32 3.60
N VAL A 20 -3.08 -2.37 2.92
CA VAL A 20 -4.26 -3.15 3.36
C VAL A 20 -4.06 -3.69 4.77
N ALA A 21 -2.90 -4.28 5.08
CA ALA A 21 -2.60 -4.79 6.41
C ALA A 21 -2.64 -3.68 7.48
N ALA A 22 -2.08 -2.50 7.17
CA ALA A 22 -2.14 -1.33 8.05
C ALA A 22 -3.58 -0.84 8.26
N GLY A 23 -4.40 -0.77 7.20
CA GLY A 23 -5.81 -0.40 7.31
C GLY A 23 -6.61 -1.37 8.17
N ILE A 24 -6.38 -2.68 8.00
CA ILE A 24 -7.01 -3.72 8.83
C ILE A 24 -6.62 -3.53 10.30
N PHE A 25 -5.32 -3.33 10.55
CA PHE A 25 -4.81 -3.08 11.90
C PHE A 25 -5.46 -1.85 12.52
N ILE A 26 -5.55 -0.74 11.78
CA ILE A 26 -6.12 0.51 12.26
C ILE A 26 -7.61 0.35 12.61
N VAL A 27 -8.42 -0.18 11.69
CA VAL A 27 -9.87 -0.33 11.92
C VAL A 27 -10.15 -1.28 13.08
N ASN A 28 -9.43 -2.40 13.17
CA ASN A 28 -9.66 -3.37 14.24
C ASN A 28 -9.36 -2.80 15.63
N ASN A 29 -8.26 -2.06 15.77
CA ASN A 29 -7.80 -1.56 17.07
C ASN A 29 -8.41 -0.22 17.48
N PHE A 30 -8.79 0.65 16.54
CA PHE A 30 -9.19 2.02 16.85
C PHE A 30 -10.64 2.35 16.49
N SER A 31 -11.31 1.58 15.63
CA SER A 31 -12.71 1.86 15.27
C SER A 31 -13.68 1.34 16.34
N THR A 32 -14.55 2.24 16.80
CA THR A 32 -15.67 1.96 17.71
C THR A 32 -16.98 1.67 16.98
N ASN A 33 -16.97 1.62 15.63
CA ASN A 33 -18.16 1.29 14.86
C ASN A 33 -18.57 -0.17 15.15
N VAL A 34 -19.80 -0.36 15.63
CA VAL A 34 -20.34 -1.70 15.95
C VAL A 34 -21.29 -2.20 14.87
N GLN A 35 -21.98 -1.28 14.18
CA GLN A 35 -23.05 -1.62 13.23
C GLN A 35 -22.45 -2.17 11.93
N ASP A 36 -21.49 -1.45 11.34
CA ASP A 36 -20.99 -1.71 9.99
C ASP A 36 -19.45 -1.85 9.91
N LYS A 37 -18.83 -2.33 11.00
CA LYS A 37 -17.38 -2.52 11.07
C LYS A 37 -16.79 -3.34 9.91
N PRO A 38 -17.44 -4.42 9.41
CA PRO A 38 -16.93 -5.17 8.27
C PRO A 38 -16.86 -4.33 6.98
N LEU A 39 -17.86 -3.48 6.74
CA LEU A 39 -17.88 -2.60 5.57
C LEU A 39 -16.82 -1.51 5.68
N GLU A 40 -16.71 -0.88 6.85
CA GLU A 40 -15.65 0.10 7.14
C GLU A 40 -14.27 -0.51 6.94
N LEU A 41 -14.04 -1.74 7.43
CA LEU A 41 -12.78 -2.46 7.27
C LEU A 41 -12.45 -2.70 5.79
N ALA A 42 -13.44 -3.11 4.98
CA ALA A 42 -13.25 -3.30 3.55
C ALA A 42 -12.93 -1.97 2.84
N MET A 43 -13.73 -0.93 3.06
CA MET A 43 -13.58 0.38 2.40
C MET A 43 -12.25 1.06 2.79
N THR A 44 -11.94 1.06 4.08
CA THR A 44 -10.75 1.74 4.59
C THR A 44 -9.48 0.97 4.21
N SER A 45 -9.46 -0.35 4.35
CA SER A 45 -8.25 -1.13 4.11
C SER A 45 -7.99 -1.33 2.62
N ILE A 46 -8.98 -1.84 1.87
CA ILE A 46 -8.81 -2.24 0.47
C ILE A 46 -8.87 -1.02 -0.45
N PHE A 47 -9.78 -0.07 -0.21
CA PHE A 47 -10.02 1.03 -1.15
C PHE A 47 -9.32 2.34 -0.81
N PHE A 48 -8.83 2.52 0.42
CA PHE A 48 -8.04 3.69 0.80
C PHE A 48 -6.58 3.37 1.12
N PHE A 49 -6.32 2.61 2.19
CA PHE A 49 -4.95 2.32 2.63
C PHE A 49 -4.19 1.46 1.62
N GLY A 50 -4.83 0.50 0.95
CA GLY A 50 -4.23 -0.27 -0.14
C GLY A 50 -3.68 0.64 -1.25
N PRO A 51 -4.51 1.43 -1.95
CA PRO A 51 -4.04 2.36 -2.97
C PRO A 51 -2.98 3.36 -2.48
N MET A 52 -3.11 3.85 -1.24
CA MET A 52 -2.10 4.74 -0.66
C MET A 52 -0.76 4.03 -0.42
N GLY A 53 -0.79 2.82 0.14
CA GLY A 53 0.39 1.98 0.27
C GLY A 53 1.02 1.66 -1.09
N ALA A 54 0.21 1.42 -2.12
CA ALA A 54 0.70 1.18 -3.47
C ALA A 54 1.44 2.39 -4.05
N LEU A 55 0.88 3.59 -3.88
CA LEU A 55 1.51 4.83 -4.32
C LEU A 55 2.86 5.05 -3.60
N ILE A 56 2.90 4.84 -2.29
CA ILE A 56 4.13 4.95 -1.50
C ILE A 56 5.15 3.92 -1.95
N GLY A 57 4.75 2.66 -2.13
CA GLY A 57 5.62 1.58 -2.61
C GLY A 57 6.19 1.85 -4.01
N LEU A 58 5.38 2.39 -4.92
CA LEU A 58 5.81 2.83 -6.25
C LEU A 58 6.87 3.92 -6.13
N ILE A 59 6.62 4.96 -5.33
CA ILE A 59 7.56 6.08 -5.14
C ILE A 59 8.89 5.57 -4.57
N ILE A 60 8.84 4.75 -3.52
CA ILE A 60 10.05 4.16 -2.91
C ILE A 60 10.84 3.35 -3.93
N ALA A 61 10.17 2.47 -4.69
CA ALA A 61 10.83 1.62 -5.68
C ALA A 61 11.44 2.42 -6.84
N VAL A 62 10.76 3.48 -7.29
CA VAL A 62 11.28 4.41 -8.31
C VAL A 62 12.51 5.12 -7.78
N VAL A 63 12.42 5.76 -6.61
CA VAL A 63 13.53 6.52 -6.01
C VAL A 63 14.72 5.60 -5.76
N TYR A 64 14.51 4.43 -5.19
CA TYR A 64 15.56 3.45 -4.94
C TYR A 64 16.27 3.02 -6.24
N GLN A 65 15.52 2.74 -7.30
CA GLN A 65 16.13 2.35 -8.57
C GLN A 65 16.84 3.49 -9.28
N LEU A 66 16.36 4.73 -9.14
CA LEU A 66 17.06 5.90 -9.65
C LEU A 66 18.38 6.07 -8.92
N LEU A 67 18.37 6.07 -7.57
CA LEU A 67 19.57 6.21 -6.75
C LEU A 67 20.60 5.12 -7.07
N ARG A 68 20.18 3.85 -7.19
CA ARG A 68 21.06 2.72 -7.55
C ARG A 68 21.71 2.87 -8.93
N ARG A 69 21.14 3.69 -9.83
CA ARG A 69 21.70 3.90 -11.17
C ARG A 69 22.73 5.04 -11.20
N TYR A 70 22.67 5.98 -10.26
CA TYR A 70 23.55 7.14 -10.20
C TYR A 70 24.72 6.99 -9.22
N LEU A 71 24.59 6.13 -8.20
CA LEU A 71 25.64 5.73 -7.27
C LEU A 71 26.28 4.42 -7.73
#